data_AF-D3S8A9-F1
#
_entry.id   AF-D3S8A9-F1
#
_cell.length_a   1.000
_cell.length_b   1.000
_cell.length_c   1.000
_cell.angle_alpha   90.00
_cell.angle_beta   90.00
_cell.angle_gamma   90.00
#
_symmetry.space_group_name_H-M   'P 1'
#
loop_
_entity.id
_entity.type
_entity.pdbx_description
1 polymer ?
#
loop_
_entity_poly.entity_id
_entity_poly.type
_entity_poly.pdbx_seq_one_letter_code
_entity_poly.pdbx_strand_id
1 'polypeptide(L)'
;MLKVLISPLGVGDTKANVRERQYQMAKYKFGNEITEEPFILSILIKKLKVDKVIVVGTAKSMWERLYEYYAKKVDEFDEEYWIEIGEKVGKSKYDNYELSESDLKRVGEIIDKYLKKINPNAVGGSKCKIIKYGITEEEIWENFDLFMNLINEVNDGDEIYLDITHSFRSIPLFMYVMLEFMKYFKNVKLKGIFYGMFDVRWEFGGIVPVVDLSPIFEISEWIRGMYEFTTYGNSYLISKLLEKEDKEIAEKLQKISRYIDANYLKELREEVKNLKPLLDDKKDKGKFLKYFIPELYKFIERLKYEDSDFEFQISMAKWNFDNKKYSSGYLCLTDSIFWRLCELYNLPPIHENRETMKGIIYNPCLNKYPAFGAIKDIHYRRLRNIRNKIAHADVSKKGDEFNPENDLKDVIDLLKNIELPDFDKVIEELKLSVKNNPNEKTLKLLKNILNMQIIKKIIKAYNFEDNEEYWNFVRNYLLNRNSRCNSEKLREIINIFHKNINSVDELEEAFDMLNNTKDEELLDSLALQNAIMHYAKSKLSNAYNVEDKEDKEMFRWILLNKNLCSKNNILSEINANYFKIYSNRFKPISNEVINASKEIINLLNKDLSEISEDIPFDVIKREYNKFYNNRR
;
A
#
# COMPACT_ATOMS: atom_id res chain seq x y z
N MET A 1 -24.26 4.35 23.63
CA MET A 1 -23.54 5.44 22.95
C MET A 1 -24.04 6.74 23.51
N LEU A 2 -23.23 7.37 24.34
CA LEU A 2 -23.52 8.64 25.00
C LEU A 2 -22.85 9.79 24.25
N LYS A 3 -23.49 10.95 24.23
CA LYS A 3 -22.89 12.22 23.84
C LYS A 3 -22.34 12.91 25.07
N VAL A 4 -21.01 12.98 25.16
CA VAL A 4 -20.30 13.56 26.29
C VAL A 4 -19.67 14.88 25.86
N LEU A 5 -20.01 15.97 26.54
CA LEU A 5 -19.40 17.28 26.34
C LEU A 5 -18.42 17.58 27.47
N ILE A 6 -17.17 17.87 27.13
CA ILE A 6 -16.15 18.31 28.06
C ILE A 6 -15.93 19.80 27.85
N SER A 7 -16.14 20.60 28.89
CA SER A 7 -16.11 22.06 28.78
C SER A 7 -15.34 22.71 29.93
N PRO A 8 -14.37 23.57 29.61
CA PRO A 8 -13.64 24.33 30.60
C PRO A 8 -14.50 25.47 31.16
N LEU A 9 -14.40 25.72 32.46
CA LEU A 9 -15.04 26.85 33.13
C LEU A 9 -13.99 27.92 33.45
N GLY A 10 -14.24 29.14 33.02
CA GLY A 10 -13.39 30.29 33.30
C GLY A 10 -13.75 31.01 34.62
N VAL A 11 -12.97 32.05 34.93
CA VAL A 11 -13.13 32.91 36.11
C VAL A 11 -13.97 34.17 35.87
N GLY A 12 -14.30 34.48 34.60
CA GLY A 12 -14.99 35.70 34.15
C GLY A 12 -14.41 37.01 34.73
N ASP A 13 -15.26 37.99 35.07
CA ASP A 13 -14.84 39.27 35.66
C ASP A 13 -14.21 39.09 37.06
N THR A 14 -13.04 39.70 37.29
CA THR A 14 -12.23 39.56 38.50
C THR A 14 -12.61 40.59 39.59
N LYS A 15 -13.90 40.69 39.91
CA LYS A 15 -14.36 41.53 41.02
C LYS A 15 -13.93 40.96 42.38
N ALA A 16 -13.59 41.84 43.31
CA ALA A 16 -13.22 41.45 44.69
C ALA A 16 -14.37 40.77 45.43
N ASN A 17 -15.61 41.20 45.18
CA ASN A 17 -16.81 40.52 45.68
C ASN A 17 -17.25 39.43 44.69
N VAL A 18 -17.05 38.16 45.07
CA VAL A 18 -17.47 37.00 44.27
C VAL A 18 -18.98 37.00 44.00
N ARG A 19 -19.80 37.57 44.90
CA ARG A 19 -21.25 37.68 44.73
C ARG A 19 -21.66 38.67 43.62
N GLU A 20 -20.75 39.54 43.17
CA GLU A 20 -20.96 40.51 42.10
C GLU A 20 -20.36 40.09 40.75
N ARG A 21 -19.60 38.99 40.74
CA ARG A 21 -19.02 38.43 39.52
C ARG A 21 -20.11 38.02 38.56
N GLN A 22 -20.03 38.39 37.28
CA GLN A 22 -20.97 37.94 36.26
C GLN A 22 -20.20 37.54 35.00
N TYR A 23 -20.70 36.51 34.29
CA TYR A 23 -20.31 36.34 32.89
C TYR A 23 -20.99 37.43 32.06
N GLN A 24 -20.22 38.04 31.16
CA GLN A 24 -20.80 38.95 30.18
C GLN A 24 -21.70 38.13 29.24
N MET A 25 -22.96 38.56 29.10
CA MET A 25 -23.85 37.98 28.10
C MET A 25 -23.24 38.18 26.71
N ALA A 26 -23.28 37.13 25.89
CA ALA A 26 -22.82 37.22 24.51
C ALA A 26 -23.85 36.63 23.56
N LYS A 27 -24.00 37.26 22.38
CA LYS A 27 -24.82 36.77 21.28
C LYS A 27 -24.00 35.80 20.45
N TYR A 28 -24.04 34.53 20.80
CA TYR A 28 -23.30 33.49 20.09
C TYR A 28 -24.02 33.04 18.84
N LYS A 29 -23.29 32.87 17.74
CA LYS A 29 -23.79 32.29 16.49
C LYS A 29 -23.27 30.87 16.33
N PHE A 30 -24.16 29.88 16.42
CA PHE A 30 -23.86 28.48 16.15
C PHE A 30 -24.62 28.04 14.90
N GLY A 31 -23.90 27.77 13.80
CA GLY A 31 -24.52 27.59 12.49
C GLY A 31 -25.28 28.85 12.05
N ASN A 32 -26.58 28.72 11.80
CA ASN A 32 -27.43 29.84 11.37
C ASN A 32 -28.18 30.52 12.51
N GLU A 33 -28.05 30.02 13.74
CA GLU A 33 -28.82 30.51 14.88
C GLU A 33 -27.98 31.38 15.80
N ILE A 34 -28.58 32.47 16.27
CA ILE A 34 -27.99 33.38 17.24
C ILE A 34 -28.73 33.21 18.57
N THR A 35 -27.99 32.96 19.65
CA THR A 35 -28.54 32.83 21.00
C THR A 35 -27.74 33.67 21.97
N GLU A 36 -28.43 34.40 22.83
CA GLU A 36 -27.80 35.22 23.87
C GLU A 36 -27.73 34.42 25.16
N GLU A 37 -26.52 34.06 25.57
CA GLU A 37 -26.26 33.25 26.77
C GLU A 37 -25.00 33.73 27.49
N PRO A 38 -24.88 33.48 28.81
CA PRO A 38 -23.66 33.79 29.56
C PRO A 38 -22.56 32.73 29.38
N PHE A 39 -22.92 31.52 28.98
CA PHE A 39 -21.99 30.40 28.80
C PHE A 39 -22.15 29.77 27.43
N ILE A 40 -21.05 29.60 26.69
CA ILE A 40 -21.06 28.77 25.48
C ILE A 40 -21.48 27.32 25.79
N LEU A 41 -21.11 26.80 26.97
CA LEU A 41 -21.52 25.48 27.45
C LEU A 41 -23.05 25.29 27.33
N SER A 42 -23.83 26.30 27.69
CA SER A 42 -25.30 26.23 27.62
C SER A 42 -25.81 26.10 26.18
N ILE A 43 -25.12 26.72 25.21
CA ILE A 43 -25.46 26.67 23.79
C ILE A 43 -25.12 25.29 23.24
N LEU A 44 -23.93 24.78 23.54
CA LEU A 44 -23.49 23.46 23.10
C LEU A 44 -24.40 22.36 23.67
N ILE A 45 -24.75 22.43 24.96
CA ILE A 45 -25.70 21.49 25.58
C ILE A 45 -27.03 21.48 24.82
N LYS A 46 -27.61 22.66 24.53
CA LYS A 46 -28.90 22.77 23.81
C LYS A 46 -28.81 22.26 22.38
N LYS A 47 -27.75 22.62 21.65
CA LYS A 47 -27.60 22.29 20.23
C LYS A 47 -27.25 20.83 19.99
N LEU A 48 -26.34 20.29 20.79
CA LEU A 48 -25.84 18.93 20.63
C LEU A 48 -26.76 17.90 21.30
N LYS A 49 -27.61 18.34 22.24
CA LYS A 49 -28.47 17.49 23.08
C LYS A 49 -27.67 16.38 23.75
N VAL A 50 -26.66 16.80 24.50
CA VAL A 50 -25.69 15.89 25.15
C VAL A 50 -26.36 15.10 26.26
N ASP A 51 -25.82 13.92 26.55
CA ASP A 51 -26.33 13.02 27.59
C ASP A 51 -25.60 13.23 28.91
N LYS A 52 -24.35 13.71 28.87
CA LYS A 52 -23.47 13.93 30.03
C LYS A 52 -22.53 15.11 29.76
N VAL A 53 -22.23 15.86 30.82
CA VAL A 53 -21.27 16.98 30.77
C VAL A 53 -20.15 16.78 31.79
N ILE A 54 -18.91 17.01 31.38
CA ILE A 54 -17.77 17.09 32.28
C ILE A 54 -17.26 18.52 32.26
N VAL A 55 -17.44 19.24 33.37
CA VAL A 55 -16.97 20.61 33.51
C VAL A 55 -15.63 20.60 34.22
N VAL A 56 -14.62 21.24 33.62
CA VAL A 56 -13.26 21.29 34.16
C VAL A 56 -12.89 22.74 34.48
N GLY A 57 -12.47 23.05 35.69
CA GLY A 57 -12.09 24.42 36.05
C GLY A 57 -11.19 24.45 37.28
N THR A 58 -10.54 25.57 37.54
CA THR A 58 -9.82 25.76 38.81
C THR A 58 -10.80 26.01 39.95
N ALA A 59 -10.35 25.94 41.21
CA ALA A 59 -11.18 26.31 42.36
C ALA A 59 -11.67 27.76 42.34
N LYS A 60 -11.04 28.64 41.53
CA LYS A 60 -11.44 30.04 41.35
C LYS A 60 -12.48 30.25 40.24
N SER A 61 -12.77 29.22 39.44
CA SER A 61 -13.75 29.29 38.36
C SER A 61 -15.14 29.64 38.90
N MET A 62 -16.01 30.19 38.05
CA MET A 62 -17.33 30.68 38.48
C MET A 62 -18.34 29.54 38.68
N TRP A 63 -18.03 28.60 39.56
CA TRP A 63 -18.88 27.46 39.89
C TRP A 63 -20.24 27.89 40.45
N GLU A 64 -20.26 28.96 41.25
CA GLU A 64 -21.48 29.53 41.82
C GLU A 64 -22.43 30.06 40.74
N ARG A 65 -21.90 30.68 39.67
CA ARG A 65 -22.72 31.18 38.56
C ARG A 65 -23.19 30.08 37.64
N LEU A 66 -22.36 29.05 37.44
CA LEU A 66 -22.75 27.87 36.69
C LEU A 66 -23.94 27.18 37.38
N TYR A 67 -23.86 27.00 38.70
CA TYR A 67 -24.95 26.47 39.52
C TYR A 67 -26.21 27.32 39.39
N GLU A 68 -26.10 28.63 39.66
CA GLU A 68 -27.23 29.56 39.61
C GLU A 68 -27.97 29.49 38.27
N TYR A 69 -27.23 29.50 37.17
CA TYR A 69 -27.79 29.45 35.83
C TYR A 69 -28.65 28.20 35.63
N TYR A 70 -28.11 27.01 35.87
CA TYR A 70 -28.86 25.77 35.63
C TYR A 70 -29.94 25.53 36.68
N ALA A 71 -29.70 25.87 37.95
CA ALA A 71 -30.68 25.71 39.02
C ALA A 71 -31.93 26.55 38.77
N LYS A 72 -31.76 27.79 38.28
CA LYS A 72 -32.87 28.64 37.83
C LYS A 72 -33.60 28.08 36.60
N LYS A 73 -32.91 27.36 35.70
CA LYS A 73 -33.54 26.73 34.53
C LYS A 73 -34.38 25.50 34.88
N VAL A 74 -34.18 24.90 36.05
CA VAL A 74 -34.95 23.75 36.55
C VAL A 74 -35.81 24.09 37.78
N ASP A 75 -35.92 25.37 38.12
CA ASP A 75 -36.73 25.88 39.23
C ASP A 75 -36.32 25.31 40.61
N GLU A 76 -35.03 25.02 40.80
CA GLU A 76 -34.45 24.47 42.05
C GLU A 76 -33.27 25.32 42.57
N PHE A 77 -33.35 26.64 42.40
CA PHE A 77 -32.34 27.55 42.94
C PHE A 77 -32.35 27.55 44.47
N ASP A 78 -31.17 27.38 45.06
CA ASP A 78 -30.94 27.42 46.51
C ASP A 78 -29.88 28.48 46.79
N GLU A 79 -30.30 29.54 47.47
CA GLU A 79 -29.49 30.71 47.76
C GLU A 79 -28.39 30.41 48.78
N GLU A 80 -28.65 29.53 49.76
CA GLU A 80 -27.66 29.18 50.80
C GLU A 80 -26.49 28.43 50.18
N TYR A 81 -26.77 27.43 49.34
CA TYR A 81 -25.73 26.70 48.62
C TYR A 81 -24.98 27.60 47.62
N TRP A 82 -25.68 28.50 46.95
CA TRP A 82 -25.05 29.48 46.05
C TRP A 82 -24.07 30.40 46.82
N ILE A 83 -24.46 30.89 47.99
CA ILE A 83 -23.60 31.69 48.87
C ILE A 83 -22.38 30.89 49.33
N GLU A 84 -22.59 29.65 49.79
CA GLU A 84 -21.52 28.77 50.30
C GLU A 84 -20.43 28.53 49.25
N ILE A 85 -20.83 28.15 48.03
CA ILE A 85 -19.89 27.94 46.92
C ILE A 85 -19.19 29.27 46.58
N GLY A 86 -19.93 30.38 46.52
CA GLY A 86 -19.35 31.70 46.27
C GLY A 86 -18.27 32.10 47.29
N GLU A 87 -18.47 31.78 48.57
CA GLU A 87 -17.49 32.05 49.62
C GLU A 87 -16.24 31.18 49.51
N LYS A 88 -16.40 29.87 49.26
CA LYS A 88 -15.28 28.94 49.03
C LYS A 88 -14.46 29.34 47.79
N VAL A 89 -15.13 29.73 46.71
CA VAL A 89 -14.47 30.22 45.50
C VAL A 89 -13.72 31.52 45.76
N GLY A 90 -14.29 32.45 46.53
CA GLY A 90 -13.65 33.73 46.87
C GLY A 90 -12.43 33.63 47.76
N LYS A 91 -12.39 32.61 48.65
CA LYS A 91 -11.23 32.33 49.50
C LYS A 91 -10.13 31.53 48.79
N SER A 92 -10.46 30.86 47.68
CA SER A 92 -9.52 30.04 46.92
C SER A 92 -8.49 30.87 46.14
N LYS A 93 -7.26 30.37 46.09
CA LYS A 93 -6.08 30.91 45.40
C LYS A 93 -5.34 29.80 44.65
N TYR A 94 -4.25 30.15 43.96
CA TYR A 94 -3.44 29.17 43.23
C TYR A 94 -2.73 28.17 44.17
N ASP A 95 -2.46 28.58 45.40
CA ASP A 95 -1.73 27.86 46.46
C ASP A 95 -2.63 27.39 47.62
N ASN A 96 -3.90 27.78 47.65
CA ASN A 96 -4.87 27.34 48.66
C ASN A 96 -6.25 27.10 48.04
N TYR A 97 -6.76 25.87 48.15
CA TYR A 97 -8.00 25.42 47.50
C TYR A 97 -9.06 25.14 48.57
N GLU A 98 -9.97 26.08 48.81
CA GLU A 98 -11.07 25.94 49.78
C GLU A 98 -12.29 25.22 49.19
N LEU A 99 -12.35 25.12 47.86
CA LEU A 99 -13.38 24.41 47.13
C LEU A 99 -12.87 23.03 46.70
N SER A 100 -13.66 21.99 46.95
CA SER A 100 -13.39 20.61 46.60
C SER A 100 -14.41 20.05 45.60
N GLU A 101 -14.11 18.90 44.98
CA GLU A 101 -15.07 18.25 44.07
C GLU A 101 -16.36 17.78 44.78
N SER A 102 -16.29 17.45 46.07
CA SER A 102 -17.48 17.08 46.86
C SER A 102 -18.45 18.25 47.01
N ASP A 103 -17.93 19.47 47.14
CA ASP A 103 -18.77 20.67 47.20
C ASP A 103 -19.54 20.88 45.90
N LEU A 104 -18.97 20.47 44.76
CA LEU A 104 -19.53 20.64 43.42
C LEU A 104 -20.48 19.52 42.97
N LYS A 105 -20.70 18.49 43.78
CA LYS A 105 -21.57 17.36 43.42
C LYS A 105 -22.97 17.81 43.02
N ARG A 106 -23.56 18.75 43.78
CA ARG A 106 -24.89 19.31 43.52
C ARG A 106 -24.94 20.11 42.21
N VAL A 107 -23.84 20.75 41.80
CA VAL A 107 -23.75 21.42 40.49
C VAL A 107 -23.93 20.40 39.36
N GLY A 108 -23.25 19.26 39.44
CA GLY A 108 -23.39 18.16 38.47
C GLY A 108 -24.83 17.62 38.41
N GLU A 109 -25.46 17.40 39.56
CA GLU A 109 -26.83 16.91 39.66
C GLU A 109 -27.85 17.89 39.04
N ILE A 110 -27.68 19.19 39.26
CA ILE A 110 -28.52 20.24 38.64
C ILE A 110 -28.32 20.30 37.13
N ILE A 111 -27.08 20.17 36.63
CA ILE A 111 -26.81 20.06 35.20
C ILE A 111 -27.55 18.85 34.63
N ASP A 112 -27.48 17.68 35.27
CA ASP A 112 -28.18 16.47 34.82
C ASP A 112 -29.70 16.65 34.76
N LYS A 113 -30.30 17.33 35.73
CA LYS A 113 -31.73 17.67 35.69
C LYS A 113 -32.06 18.55 34.49
N TYR A 114 -31.21 19.53 34.19
CA TYR A 114 -31.38 20.37 33.01
C TYR A 114 -31.19 19.58 31.71
N LEU A 115 -30.20 18.67 31.64
CA LEU A 115 -30.01 17.76 30.50
C LEU A 115 -31.27 16.92 30.25
N LYS A 116 -31.86 16.34 31.31
CA LYS A 116 -33.13 15.58 31.23
C LYS A 116 -34.31 16.44 30.79
N LYS A 117 -34.36 17.72 31.19
CA LYS A 117 -35.40 18.67 30.77
C LYS A 117 -35.36 18.93 29.26
N ILE A 118 -34.17 19.03 28.65
CA ILE A 118 -34.02 19.30 27.20
C ILE A 118 -33.93 18.04 26.34
N ASN A 119 -33.49 16.93 26.93
CA ASN A 119 -33.35 15.61 26.32
C ASN A 119 -33.79 14.56 27.34
N PRO A 120 -35.05 14.10 27.31
CA PRO A 120 -35.57 13.13 28.28
C PRO A 120 -34.79 11.82 28.37
N ASN A 121 -34.02 11.47 27.33
CA ASN A 121 -33.18 10.27 27.29
C ASN A 121 -31.75 10.51 27.83
N ALA A 122 -31.43 11.72 28.28
CA ALA A 122 -30.12 12.04 28.83
C ALA A 122 -29.85 11.16 30.06
N VAL A 123 -28.74 10.41 29.99
CA VAL A 123 -28.34 9.48 31.04
C VAL A 123 -27.91 10.22 32.31
N GLY A 124 -27.25 11.37 32.16
CA GLY A 124 -26.67 12.14 33.25
C GLY A 124 -25.34 11.55 33.74
N GLY A 125 -25.02 11.78 35.01
CA GLY A 125 -23.72 11.51 35.59
C GLY A 125 -22.71 12.62 35.31
N SER A 126 -23.17 13.86 35.13
CA SER A 126 -22.30 15.01 34.90
C SER A 126 -21.36 15.25 36.08
N LYS A 127 -20.11 15.64 35.79
CA LYS A 127 -19.06 15.81 36.80
C LYS A 127 -18.44 17.19 36.71
N CYS A 128 -18.11 17.73 37.88
CA CYS A 128 -17.30 18.95 38.01
C CYS A 128 -15.93 18.55 38.53
N LYS A 129 -14.88 18.98 37.85
CA LYS A 129 -13.51 18.57 38.10
C LYS A 129 -12.61 19.77 38.34
N ILE A 130 -11.86 19.72 39.45
CA ILE A 130 -11.01 20.82 39.87
C ILE A 130 -9.58 20.57 39.41
N ILE A 131 -9.08 21.45 38.55
CA ILE A 131 -7.69 21.45 38.07
C ILE A 131 -6.84 22.49 38.79
N LYS A 132 -5.53 22.23 38.86
CA LYS A 132 -4.49 23.18 39.27
C LYS A 132 -4.19 24.18 38.17
N TYR A 133 -3.46 25.23 38.50
CA TYR A 133 -3.10 26.27 37.55
C TYR A 133 -2.06 25.78 36.52
N GLY A 134 -1.21 24.81 36.89
CA GLY A 134 -0.15 24.29 36.04
C GLY A 134 1.10 25.18 36.06
N ILE A 135 1.40 25.77 37.23
CA ILE A 135 2.53 26.68 37.41
C ILE A 135 3.85 25.90 37.51
N THR A 136 3.83 24.75 38.18
CA THR A 136 4.98 23.85 38.33
C THR A 136 4.80 22.58 37.50
N GLU A 137 5.89 21.83 37.32
CA GLU A 137 5.84 20.53 36.65
C GLU A 137 4.96 19.54 37.41
N GLU A 138 4.99 19.56 38.75
CA GLU A 138 4.13 18.72 39.59
C GLU A 138 2.65 19.04 39.35
N GLU A 139 2.25 20.31 39.32
CA GLU A 139 0.87 20.70 39.03
C GLU A 139 0.43 20.27 37.61
N ILE A 140 1.34 20.29 36.64
CA ILE A 140 1.09 19.80 35.28
C ILE A 140 0.80 18.30 35.29
N TRP A 141 1.57 17.50 36.02
CA TRP A 141 1.35 16.06 36.14
C TRP A 141 0.08 15.73 36.93
N GLU A 142 -0.23 16.47 38.01
CA GLU A 142 -1.50 16.33 38.73
C GLU A 142 -2.71 16.59 37.81
N ASN A 143 -2.62 17.63 36.98
CA ASN A 143 -3.65 17.91 35.98
C ASN A 143 -3.75 16.80 34.94
N PHE A 144 -2.63 16.26 34.48
CA PHE A 144 -2.61 15.12 33.56
C PHE A 144 -3.29 13.89 34.16
N ASP A 145 -2.96 13.54 35.41
CA ASP A 145 -3.59 12.41 36.12
C ASP A 145 -5.10 12.60 36.25
N LEU A 146 -5.55 13.82 36.53
CA LEU A 146 -6.98 14.14 36.54
C LEU A 146 -7.61 13.90 35.17
N PHE A 147 -7.00 14.40 34.07
CA PHE A 147 -7.51 14.19 32.72
C PHE A 147 -7.52 12.71 32.33
N MET A 148 -6.50 11.94 32.69
CA MET A 148 -6.44 10.50 32.45
C MET A 148 -7.54 9.76 33.20
N ASN A 149 -7.88 10.17 34.42
CA ASN A 149 -9.02 9.62 35.15
C ASN A 149 -10.37 9.87 34.45
N LEU A 150 -10.49 10.91 33.61
CA LEU A 150 -11.70 11.16 32.83
C LEU A 150 -11.93 10.12 31.73
N ILE A 151 -10.92 9.33 31.35
CA ILE A 151 -11.10 8.22 30.40
C ILE A 151 -12.06 7.18 30.97
N ASN A 152 -12.10 7.01 32.30
CA ASN A 152 -13.04 6.11 32.98
C ASN A 152 -14.49 6.63 32.95
N GLU A 153 -14.70 7.88 32.54
CA GLU A 153 -16.02 8.51 32.47
C GLU A 153 -16.71 8.31 31.11
N VAL A 154 -16.01 7.71 30.16
CA VAL A 154 -16.46 7.47 28.79
C VAL A 154 -16.34 5.97 28.46
N ASN A 155 -17.25 5.47 27.63
CA ASN A 155 -17.28 4.07 27.21
C ASN A 155 -16.99 3.94 25.71
N ASP A 156 -16.74 2.70 25.27
CA ASP A 156 -16.55 2.40 23.86
C ASP A 156 -17.77 2.82 23.03
N GLY A 157 -17.50 3.49 21.92
CA GLY A 157 -18.51 3.99 21.00
C GLY A 157 -19.07 5.36 21.36
N ASP A 158 -18.80 5.92 22.54
CA ASP A 158 -19.31 7.24 22.95
C ASP A 158 -18.81 8.37 22.03
N GLU A 159 -19.64 9.40 21.90
CA GLU A 159 -19.41 10.58 21.09
C GLU A 159 -18.89 11.72 21.97
N ILE A 160 -17.67 12.19 21.69
CA ILE A 160 -17.00 13.24 22.47
C ILE A 160 -17.09 14.57 21.74
N TYR A 161 -17.48 15.59 22.49
CA TYR A 161 -17.46 16.99 22.09
C TYR A 161 -16.59 17.78 23.06
N LEU A 162 -15.72 18.63 22.53
CA LEU A 162 -14.85 19.48 23.33
C LEU A 162 -15.28 20.94 23.15
N ASP A 163 -15.34 21.68 24.24
CA ASP A 163 -15.35 23.14 24.24
C ASP A 163 -13.97 23.64 24.64
N ILE A 164 -13.42 24.62 23.92
CA ILE A 164 -12.10 25.20 24.22
C ILE A 164 -12.14 26.72 24.43
N THR A 165 -13.33 27.25 24.72
CA THR A 165 -13.60 28.70 24.77
C THR A 165 -13.03 29.40 25.99
N HIS A 166 -13.08 28.75 27.14
CA HIS A 166 -12.67 29.34 28.42
C HIS A 166 -11.48 28.56 29.02
N SER A 167 -10.90 29.12 30.10
CA SER A 167 -9.72 28.62 30.81
C SER A 167 -8.36 29.01 30.22
N PHE A 168 -7.29 28.62 30.91
CA PHE A 168 -5.91 28.82 30.47
C PHE A 168 -5.68 28.12 29.13
N ARG A 169 -4.83 28.71 28.28
CA ARG A 169 -4.50 28.16 26.94
C ARG A 169 -3.85 26.77 27.00
N SER A 170 -3.29 26.39 28.16
CA SER A 170 -2.78 25.04 28.41
C SER A 170 -3.89 23.98 28.45
N ILE A 171 -5.11 24.32 28.88
CA ILE A 171 -6.20 23.36 29.06
C ILE A 171 -6.71 22.79 27.73
N PRO A 172 -6.97 23.59 26.68
CA PRO A 172 -7.26 23.04 25.36
C PRO A 172 -6.18 22.07 24.84
N LEU A 173 -4.89 22.34 25.13
CA LEU A 173 -3.80 21.43 24.76
C LEU A 173 -3.87 20.11 25.53
N PHE A 174 -4.13 20.16 26.84
CA PHE A 174 -4.37 18.94 27.63
C PHE A 174 -5.58 18.15 27.14
N MET A 175 -6.70 18.83 26.84
CA MET A 175 -7.90 18.19 26.32
C MET A 175 -7.65 17.52 24.96
N TYR A 176 -6.81 18.12 24.12
CA TYR A 176 -6.36 17.51 22.86
C TYR A 176 -5.54 16.23 23.11
N VAL A 177 -4.54 16.28 23.99
CA VAL A 177 -3.71 15.11 24.35
C VAL A 177 -4.56 14.00 24.98
N MET A 178 -5.44 14.37 25.91
CA MET A 178 -6.40 13.46 26.54
C MET A 178 -7.29 12.77 25.51
N LEU A 179 -7.75 13.48 24.48
CA LEU A 179 -8.57 12.88 23.42
C LEU A 179 -7.82 11.81 22.64
N GLU A 180 -6.52 12.00 22.36
CA GLU A 180 -5.67 10.96 21.75
C GLU A 180 -5.60 9.72 22.65
N PHE A 181 -5.39 9.90 23.96
CA PHE A 181 -5.41 8.79 24.92
C PHE A 181 -6.79 8.12 25.02
N MET A 182 -7.87 8.90 25.03
CA MET A 182 -9.23 8.37 25.02
C MET A 182 -9.45 7.50 23.80
N LYS A 183 -9.07 7.95 22.59
CA LYS A 183 -9.17 7.17 21.36
C LYS A 183 -8.30 5.91 21.37
N TYR A 184 -7.16 5.95 22.04
CA TYR A 184 -6.26 4.82 22.16
C TYR A 184 -6.79 3.74 23.12
N PHE A 185 -7.29 4.14 24.29
CA PHE A 185 -7.77 3.22 25.33
C PHE A 185 -9.25 2.83 25.19
N LYS A 186 -10.04 3.66 24.50
CA LYS A 186 -11.47 3.50 24.29
C LYS A 186 -11.81 3.83 22.84
N ASN A 187 -12.73 3.10 22.21
CA ASN A 187 -13.14 3.37 20.84
C ASN A 187 -14.14 4.54 20.76
N VAL A 188 -13.75 5.72 21.27
CA VAL A 188 -14.57 6.94 21.27
C VAL A 188 -14.51 7.66 19.93
N LYS A 189 -15.55 8.44 19.63
CA LYS A 189 -15.67 9.22 18.39
C LYS A 189 -15.66 10.70 18.70
N LEU A 190 -14.60 11.41 18.27
CA LEU A 190 -14.63 12.88 18.26
C LEU A 190 -15.69 13.35 17.26
N LYS A 191 -16.64 14.17 17.71
CA LYS A 191 -17.72 14.74 16.89
C LYS A 191 -17.66 16.25 16.73
N GLY A 192 -16.87 16.96 17.53
CA GLY A 192 -16.72 18.41 17.42
C GLY A 192 -15.73 18.97 18.42
N ILE A 193 -14.99 20.01 18.02
CA ILE A 193 -14.17 20.84 18.92
C ILE A 193 -14.64 22.28 18.75
N PHE A 194 -15.40 22.81 19.70
CA PHE A 194 -16.05 24.10 19.55
C PHE A 194 -15.29 25.21 20.25
N TYR A 195 -15.19 26.35 19.56
CA TYR A 195 -14.58 27.57 20.06
C TYR A 195 -15.49 28.77 19.82
N GLY A 196 -15.93 29.42 20.90
CA GLY A 196 -16.61 30.72 20.84
C GLY A 196 -15.58 31.85 20.78
N MET A 197 -15.48 32.51 19.64
CA MET A 197 -14.48 33.56 19.43
C MET A 197 -14.93 34.90 20.05
N PHE A 198 -14.95 34.97 21.39
CA PHE A 198 -15.51 36.14 22.10
C PHE A 198 -14.78 37.45 21.78
N ASP A 199 -13.46 37.38 21.57
CA ASP A 199 -12.61 38.55 21.36
C ASP A 199 -12.92 39.29 20.04
N VAL A 200 -13.35 38.59 19.00
CA VAL A 200 -13.64 39.19 17.68
C VAL A 200 -15.07 39.73 17.55
N ARG A 201 -15.90 39.63 18.60
CA ARG A 201 -17.34 39.98 18.52
C ARG A 201 -17.64 41.35 17.92
N TRP A 202 -16.75 42.32 18.14
CA TRP A 202 -16.92 43.69 17.64
C TRP A 202 -16.74 43.79 16.12
N GLU A 203 -15.93 42.91 15.53
CA GLU A 203 -15.77 42.80 14.07
C GLU A 203 -17.00 42.14 13.41
N PHE A 204 -17.80 41.41 14.19
CA PHE A 204 -19.00 40.70 13.75
C PHE A 204 -20.30 41.36 14.25
N GLY A 205 -20.31 42.67 14.46
CA GLY A 205 -21.54 43.40 14.83
C GLY A 205 -22.10 43.03 16.21
N GLY A 206 -21.22 42.67 17.15
CA GLY A 206 -21.59 42.23 18.50
C GLY A 206 -21.94 40.74 18.61
N ILE A 207 -21.70 39.96 17.56
CA ILE A 207 -21.97 38.52 17.50
C ILE A 207 -20.68 37.73 17.75
N VAL A 208 -20.73 36.74 18.62
CA VAL A 208 -19.62 35.81 18.88
C VAL A 208 -19.78 34.57 17.98
N PRO A 209 -18.95 34.36 16.95
CA PRO A 209 -19.04 33.15 16.15
C PRO A 209 -18.58 31.93 16.97
N VAL A 210 -19.35 30.84 16.90
CA VAL A 210 -18.94 29.52 17.40
C VAL A 210 -18.46 28.68 16.24
N VAL A 211 -17.18 28.33 16.26
CA VAL A 211 -16.50 27.61 15.18
C VAL A 211 -16.22 26.18 15.61
N ASP A 212 -16.40 25.22 14.70
CA ASP A 212 -15.92 23.86 14.88
C ASP A 212 -14.50 23.71 14.32
N LEU A 213 -13.56 23.43 15.21
CA LEU A 213 -12.13 23.25 14.99
C LEU A 213 -11.74 21.77 14.82
N SER A 214 -12.70 20.83 14.77
CA SER A 214 -12.43 19.45 14.40
C SER A 214 -11.58 19.25 13.14
N PRO A 215 -11.64 20.11 12.10
CA PRO A 215 -10.71 20.01 10.96
C PRO A 215 -9.22 20.06 11.33
N ILE A 216 -8.84 20.70 12.44
CA ILE A 216 -7.46 20.72 12.92
C ILE A 216 -7.05 19.35 13.44
N PHE A 217 -7.98 18.65 14.11
CA PHE A 217 -7.76 17.28 14.57
C PHE A 217 -7.66 16.31 13.39
N GLU A 218 -8.44 16.48 12.32
CA GLU A 218 -8.32 15.63 11.13
C GLU A 218 -6.88 15.62 10.58
N ILE A 219 -6.17 16.76 10.60
CA ILE A 219 -4.78 16.87 10.13
C ILE A 219 -3.86 15.88 10.86
N SER A 220 -4.04 15.68 12.17
CA SER A 220 -3.19 14.75 12.93
C SER A 220 -3.41 13.30 12.49
N GLU A 221 -4.65 12.92 12.19
CA GLU A 221 -4.97 11.59 11.67
C GLU A 221 -4.36 11.37 10.28
N TRP A 222 -4.33 12.40 9.43
CA TRP A 222 -3.65 12.36 8.14
C TRP A 222 -2.14 12.21 8.28
N ILE A 223 -1.51 12.98 9.17
CA ILE A 223 -0.07 12.87 9.46
C ILE A 223 0.27 11.45 9.93
N ARG A 224 -0.51 10.91 10.89
CA ARG A 224 -0.33 9.54 11.38
C ARG A 224 -0.50 8.52 10.26
N GLY A 225 -1.58 8.62 9.47
CA GLY A 225 -1.84 7.70 8.37
C GLY A 225 -0.76 7.73 7.30
N MET A 226 -0.22 8.91 6.97
CA MET A 226 0.87 9.03 6.00
C MET A 226 2.20 8.49 6.56
N TYR A 227 2.47 8.73 7.84
CA TYR A 227 3.63 8.15 8.53
C TYR A 227 3.54 6.62 8.53
N GLU A 228 2.38 6.07 8.91
CA GLU A 228 2.14 4.62 8.88
C GLU A 228 2.38 4.01 7.49
N PHE A 229 1.98 4.73 6.43
CA PHE A 229 2.17 4.27 5.07
C PHE A 229 3.63 4.36 4.61
N THR A 230 4.27 5.51 4.77
CA THR A 230 5.62 5.74 4.24
C THR A 230 6.70 4.99 5.02
N THR A 231 6.50 4.77 6.32
CA THR A 231 7.39 4.01 7.21
C THR A 231 7.07 2.53 7.19
N TYR A 232 5.80 2.14 7.34
CA TYR A 232 5.42 0.73 7.50
C TYR A 232 4.67 0.15 6.31
N GLY A 233 4.52 0.86 5.20
CA GLY A 233 3.71 0.37 4.07
C GLY A 233 2.26 0.09 4.46
N ASN A 234 1.77 0.61 5.58
CA ASN A 234 0.41 0.39 6.07
C ASN A 234 -0.46 1.58 5.67
N SER A 235 -1.40 1.36 4.76
CA SER A 235 -2.25 2.42 4.26
C SER A 235 -3.67 2.42 4.86
N TYR A 236 -4.01 1.56 5.81
CA TYR A 236 -5.41 1.39 6.24
C TYR A 236 -6.01 2.69 6.79
N LEU A 237 -5.28 3.42 7.64
CA LEU A 237 -5.76 4.70 8.18
C LEU A 237 -5.87 5.77 7.08
N ILE A 238 -4.81 5.97 6.29
CA ILE A 238 -4.81 7.01 5.24
C ILE A 238 -5.84 6.71 4.15
N SER A 239 -6.06 5.45 3.80
CA SER A 239 -7.04 5.05 2.80
C SER A 239 -8.46 5.32 3.29
N LYS A 240 -8.76 5.09 4.57
CA LYS A 240 -10.05 5.43 5.18
C LYS A 240 -10.31 6.94 5.18
N LEU A 241 -9.27 7.76 5.38
CA LEU A 241 -9.38 9.22 5.29
C LEU A 241 -9.58 9.66 3.83
N LEU A 242 -8.86 9.02 2.90
CA LEU A 242 -8.94 9.27 1.46
C LEU A 242 -10.24 8.80 0.83
N GLU A 243 -10.96 7.80 1.35
CA GLU A 243 -12.22 7.31 0.78
C GLU A 243 -13.22 8.44 0.46
N LYS A 244 -13.20 9.52 1.25
CA LYS A 244 -14.06 10.70 1.04
C LYS A 244 -13.50 11.71 0.04
N GLU A 245 -12.18 11.78 -0.13
CA GLU A 245 -11.52 12.75 -1.03
C GLU A 245 -11.23 12.12 -2.41
N ASP A 246 -10.69 10.91 -2.42
CA ASP A 246 -10.30 10.17 -3.62
C ASP A 246 -10.31 8.64 -3.38
N LYS A 247 -11.43 8.01 -3.74
CA LYS A 247 -11.63 6.56 -3.56
C LYS A 247 -10.64 5.72 -4.37
N GLU A 248 -10.25 6.18 -5.55
CA GLU A 248 -9.36 5.44 -6.44
C GLU A 248 -7.94 5.37 -5.88
N ILE A 249 -7.40 6.48 -5.39
CA ILE A 249 -6.10 6.50 -4.71
C ILE A 249 -6.19 5.64 -3.44
N ALA A 250 -7.27 5.75 -2.66
CA ALA A 250 -7.46 4.93 -1.46
C ALA A 250 -7.35 3.42 -1.76
N GLU A 251 -8.06 2.94 -2.79
CA GLU A 251 -8.04 1.51 -3.18
C GLU A 251 -6.65 1.05 -3.64
N LYS A 252 -5.92 1.90 -4.39
CA LYS A 252 -4.55 1.61 -4.82
C LYS A 252 -3.57 1.56 -3.66
N LEU A 253 -3.65 2.49 -2.72
CA LEU A 253 -2.82 2.44 -1.52
C LEU A 253 -3.10 1.19 -0.68
N GLN A 254 -4.35 0.72 -0.59
CA GLN A 254 -4.68 -0.54 0.08
C GLN A 254 -4.08 -1.76 -0.62
N LYS A 255 -4.09 -1.79 -1.97
CA LYS A 255 -3.42 -2.85 -2.74
C LYS A 255 -1.91 -2.83 -2.52
N ILE A 256 -1.27 -1.66 -2.63
CA ILE A 256 0.15 -1.49 -2.36
C ILE A 256 0.50 -1.99 -0.97
N SER A 257 -0.30 -1.64 0.05
CA SER A 257 -0.09 -2.11 1.42
C SER A 257 -0.12 -3.64 1.52
N ARG A 258 -1.11 -4.29 0.91
CA ARG A 258 -1.20 -5.75 0.85
C ARG A 258 -0.01 -6.38 0.13
N TYR A 259 0.44 -5.80 -0.98
CA TYR A 259 1.56 -6.33 -1.76
C TYR A 259 2.91 -6.16 -1.06
N ILE A 260 3.10 -5.06 -0.32
CA ILE A 260 4.27 -4.87 0.54
C ILE A 260 4.30 -5.92 1.64
N ASP A 261 3.17 -6.15 2.33
CA ASP A 261 3.08 -7.11 3.43
C ASP A 261 3.30 -8.55 2.94
N ALA A 262 2.65 -8.94 1.83
CA ALA A 262 2.77 -10.27 1.24
C ALA A 262 4.06 -10.49 0.44
N ASN A 263 4.90 -9.45 0.27
CA ASN A 263 6.10 -9.46 -0.55
C ASN A 263 5.84 -9.83 -2.03
N TYR A 264 4.69 -9.39 -2.57
CA TYR A 264 4.27 -9.58 -3.96
C TYR A 264 4.83 -8.46 -4.83
N LEU A 265 6.15 -8.52 -5.08
CA LEU A 265 6.91 -7.43 -5.68
C LEU A 265 6.49 -7.11 -7.12
N LYS A 266 6.07 -8.10 -7.90
CA LYS A 266 5.62 -7.88 -9.28
C LYS A 266 4.35 -7.02 -9.31
N GLU A 267 3.35 -7.43 -8.53
CA GLU A 267 2.08 -6.73 -8.39
C GLU A 267 2.26 -5.35 -7.74
N LEU A 268 3.19 -5.23 -6.79
CA LEU A 268 3.60 -3.96 -6.20
C LEU A 268 4.16 -3.00 -7.27
N ARG A 269 5.10 -3.47 -8.10
CA ARG A 269 5.72 -2.67 -9.17
C ARG A 269 4.66 -2.16 -10.14
N GLU A 270 3.72 -3.02 -10.53
CA GLU A 270 2.62 -2.68 -11.43
C GLU A 270 1.67 -1.63 -10.80
N GLU A 271 1.24 -1.81 -9.54
CA GLU A 271 0.36 -0.81 -8.93
C GLU A 271 1.05 0.52 -8.64
N VAL A 272 2.34 0.52 -8.30
CA VAL A 272 3.11 1.76 -8.14
C VAL A 272 3.20 2.51 -9.47
N LYS A 273 3.47 1.80 -10.57
CA LYS A 273 3.47 2.38 -11.93
C LYS A 273 2.11 3.00 -12.28
N ASN A 274 1.01 2.36 -11.88
CA ASN A 274 -0.34 2.86 -12.14
C ASN A 274 -0.76 3.99 -11.19
N LEU A 275 -0.16 4.09 -10.01
CA LEU A 275 -0.45 5.16 -9.05
C LEU A 275 0.16 6.50 -9.47
N LYS A 276 1.38 6.49 -10.01
CA LYS A 276 2.13 7.72 -10.35
C LYS A 276 1.34 8.69 -11.27
N PRO A 277 0.76 8.27 -12.41
CA PRO A 277 -0.04 9.17 -13.25
C PRO A 277 -1.27 9.76 -12.55
N LEU A 278 -1.88 9.01 -11.61
CA LEU A 278 -3.02 9.51 -10.84
C LEU A 278 -2.61 10.59 -9.85
N LEU A 279 -1.43 10.46 -9.25
CA LEU A 279 -0.88 11.51 -8.39
C LEU A 279 -0.59 12.78 -9.21
N ASP A 280 -0.13 12.64 -10.46
CA ASP A 280 0.15 13.78 -11.35
C ASP A 280 -1.12 14.55 -11.69
N ASP A 281 -2.22 13.86 -12.05
CA ASP A 281 -3.53 14.47 -12.34
C ASP A 281 -4.15 15.15 -11.11
N LYS A 282 -3.85 14.64 -9.92
CA LYS A 282 -4.52 15.03 -8.67
C LYS A 282 -3.66 15.91 -7.77
N LYS A 283 -2.50 16.38 -8.25
CA LYS A 283 -1.50 17.15 -7.47
C LYS A 283 -2.05 18.34 -6.67
N ASP A 284 -3.05 19.04 -7.21
CA ASP A 284 -3.68 20.22 -6.60
C ASP A 284 -5.12 19.96 -6.09
N LYS A 285 -5.56 18.69 -6.12
CA LYS A 285 -6.92 18.27 -5.74
C LYS A 285 -6.93 17.76 -4.28
N GLY A 286 -8.11 17.81 -3.66
CA GLY A 286 -8.33 17.37 -2.28
C GLY A 286 -8.00 18.43 -1.22
N LYS A 287 -8.63 18.30 -0.05
CA LYS A 287 -8.45 19.23 1.07
C LYS A 287 -7.08 18.98 1.72
N PHE A 288 -6.74 17.72 1.93
CA PHE A 288 -5.47 17.31 2.54
C PHE A 288 -4.55 16.60 1.55
N LEU A 289 -5.10 15.82 0.61
CA LEU A 289 -4.31 14.99 -0.32
C LEU A 289 -3.15 15.75 -0.99
N LYS A 290 -3.40 16.96 -1.53
CA LYS A 290 -2.38 17.80 -2.18
C LYS A 290 -1.10 18.02 -1.38
N TYR A 291 -1.17 18.07 -0.05
CA TYR A 291 0.00 18.27 0.82
C TYR A 291 0.80 16.99 1.02
N PHE A 292 0.18 15.82 0.83
CA PHE A 292 0.79 14.52 1.04
C PHE A 292 1.27 13.85 -0.25
N ILE A 293 0.79 14.31 -1.41
CA ILE A 293 1.27 13.85 -2.72
C ILE A 293 2.80 13.87 -2.84
N PRO A 294 3.53 14.94 -2.43
CA PRO A 294 4.99 14.94 -2.48
C PRO A 294 5.64 13.81 -1.67
N GLU A 295 5.08 13.44 -0.51
CA GLU A 295 5.58 12.32 0.29
C GLU A 295 5.29 10.96 -0.37
N LEU A 296 4.13 10.82 -1.05
CA LEU A 296 3.83 9.65 -1.86
C LEU A 296 4.80 9.50 -3.03
N TYR A 297 5.18 10.60 -3.70
CA TYR A 297 6.22 10.58 -4.74
C TYR A 297 7.57 10.14 -4.18
N LYS A 298 8.02 10.73 -3.06
CA LYS A 298 9.28 10.33 -2.43
C LYS A 298 9.29 8.84 -2.07
N PHE A 299 8.16 8.32 -1.58
CA PHE A 299 8.01 6.89 -1.33
C PHE A 299 8.16 6.07 -2.62
N ILE A 300 7.43 6.42 -3.68
CA ILE A 300 7.46 5.74 -4.98
C ILE A 300 8.86 5.76 -5.61
N GLU A 301 9.51 6.93 -5.62
CA GLU A 301 10.85 7.12 -6.19
C GLU A 301 11.91 6.30 -5.42
N ARG A 302 11.78 6.21 -4.09
CA ARG A 302 12.69 5.40 -3.28
C ARG A 302 12.65 3.92 -3.65
N LEU A 303 11.54 3.43 -4.20
CA LEU A 303 11.43 2.05 -4.63
C LEU A 303 12.21 1.77 -5.92
N LYS A 304 12.63 2.76 -6.71
CA LYS A 304 13.32 2.49 -7.99
C LYS A 304 12.58 1.47 -8.89
N TYR A 305 11.26 1.54 -8.91
CA TYR A 305 10.40 0.54 -9.56
C TYR A 305 10.49 0.55 -11.11
N GLU A 306 11.11 1.58 -11.70
CA GLU A 306 11.37 1.68 -13.14
C GLU A 306 12.73 1.05 -13.53
N ASP A 307 13.62 0.82 -12.54
CA ASP A 307 14.93 0.22 -12.75
C ASP A 307 14.82 -1.32 -12.83
N SER A 308 15.97 -1.99 -12.92
CA SER A 308 16.06 -3.45 -13.03
C SER A 308 15.47 -4.20 -11.82
N ASP A 309 15.23 -5.51 -11.96
CA ASP A 309 14.76 -6.34 -10.84
C ASP A 309 15.73 -6.39 -9.67
N PHE A 310 17.03 -6.33 -9.95
CA PHE A 310 18.02 -6.17 -8.90
C PHE A 310 17.85 -4.85 -8.13
N GLU A 311 17.81 -3.71 -8.83
CA GLU A 311 17.73 -2.39 -8.20
C GLU A 311 16.42 -2.22 -7.41
N PHE A 312 15.30 -2.71 -7.95
CA PHE A 312 14.02 -2.73 -7.25
C PHE A 312 14.03 -3.61 -6.00
N GLN A 313 14.63 -4.80 -6.05
CA GLN A 313 14.72 -5.64 -4.85
C GLN A 313 15.71 -5.09 -3.82
N ILE A 314 16.80 -4.47 -4.25
CA ILE A 314 17.77 -3.81 -3.36
C ILE A 314 17.16 -2.59 -2.67
N SER A 315 16.40 -1.77 -3.40
CA SER A 315 15.69 -0.63 -2.83
C SER A 315 14.63 -1.09 -1.82
N MET A 316 13.89 -2.16 -2.12
CA MET A 316 12.95 -2.79 -1.20
C MET A 316 13.64 -3.36 0.04
N ALA A 317 14.79 -4.02 -0.11
CA ALA A 317 15.58 -4.52 1.01
C ALA A 317 16.02 -3.36 1.91
N LYS A 318 16.57 -2.29 1.32
CA LYS A 318 17.00 -1.08 2.01
C LYS A 318 15.84 -0.41 2.74
N TRP A 319 14.72 -0.15 2.07
CA TRP A 319 13.54 0.45 2.68
C TRP A 319 13.03 -0.37 3.86
N ASN A 320 12.99 -1.70 3.73
CA ASN A 320 12.60 -2.56 4.84
C ASN A 320 13.59 -2.48 6.02
N PHE A 321 14.90 -2.48 5.80
CA PHE A 321 15.89 -2.38 6.87
C PHE A 321 15.87 -1.02 7.57
N ASP A 322 15.76 0.07 6.81
CA ASP A 322 15.64 1.42 7.35
C ASP A 322 14.40 1.53 8.28
N ASN A 323 13.33 0.80 7.96
CA ASN A 323 12.09 0.72 8.75
C ASN A 323 12.01 -0.49 9.69
N LYS A 324 13.15 -1.15 9.99
CA LYS A 324 13.27 -2.26 10.96
C LYS A 324 12.43 -3.51 10.64
N LYS A 325 12.04 -3.70 9.37
CA LYS A 325 11.35 -4.88 8.83
C LYS A 325 12.33 -5.92 8.31
N TYR A 326 13.09 -6.52 9.20
CA TYR A 326 14.21 -7.39 8.82
C TYR A 326 13.79 -8.61 8.01
N SER A 327 12.63 -9.22 8.29
CA SER A 327 12.15 -10.38 7.55
C SER A 327 12.00 -10.10 6.05
N SER A 328 11.19 -9.11 5.69
CA SER A 328 10.97 -8.70 4.31
C SER A 328 12.27 -8.19 3.66
N GLY A 329 13.10 -7.48 4.44
CA GLY A 329 14.40 -7.02 3.96
C GLY A 329 15.34 -8.16 3.56
N TYR A 330 15.50 -9.20 4.39
CA TYR A 330 16.33 -10.37 4.05
C TYR A 330 15.72 -11.24 2.95
N LEU A 331 14.39 -11.31 2.84
CA LEU A 331 13.73 -11.97 1.71
C LEU A 331 14.13 -11.31 0.38
N CYS A 332 14.03 -9.98 0.29
CA CYS A 332 14.43 -9.22 -0.89
C CYS A 332 15.93 -9.30 -1.16
N LEU A 333 16.77 -9.07 -0.14
CA LEU A 333 18.23 -9.07 -0.28
C LEU A 333 18.78 -10.43 -0.73
N THR A 334 18.22 -11.53 -0.23
CA THR A 334 18.67 -12.87 -0.59
C THR A 334 18.34 -13.18 -2.06
N ASP A 335 17.14 -12.81 -2.51
CA ASP A 335 16.70 -13.12 -3.87
C ASP A 335 17.37 -12.22 -4.93
N SER A 336 17.69 -10.98 -4.58
CA SER A 336 18.26 -9.98 -5.49
C SER A 336 19.59 -10.41 -6.11
N ILE A 337 20.38 -11.20 -5.37
CA ILE A 337 21.65 -11.75 -5.84
C ILE A 337 21.47 -12.51 -7.16
N PHE A 338 20.43 -13.33 -7.29
CA PHE A 338 20.25 -14.13 -8.49
C PHE A 338 19.71 -13.32 -9.67
N TRP A 339 18.89 -12.30 -9.40
CA TRP A 339 18.46 -11.35 -10.43
C TRP A 339 19.64 -10.54 -10.97
N ARG A 340 20.58 -10.15 -10.10
CA ARG A 340 21.82 -9.52 -10.52
C ARG A 340 22.68 -10.43 -11.41
N LEU A 341 22.73 -11.73 -11.10
CA LEU A 341 23.44 -12.68 -11.95
C LEU A 341 22.79 -12.81 -13.33
N CYS A 342 21.45 -12.78 -13.41
CA CYS A 342 20.77 -12.73 -14.69
C CYS A 342 21.19 -11.48 -15.49
N GLU A 343 21.22 -10.30 -14.88
CA GLU A 343 21.67 -9.06 -15.54
C GLU A 343 23.12 -9.15 -16.03
N LEU A 344 24.05 -9.63 -15.19
CA LEU A 344 25.48 -9.74 -15.54
C LEU A 344 25.71 -10.70 -16.72
N TYR A 345 24.83 -11.69 -16.90
CA TYR A 345 24.83 -12.61 -18.04
C TYR A 345 23.94 -12.16 -19.21
N ASN A 346 23.39 -10.94 -19.16
CA ASN A 346 22.43 -10.41 -20.13
C ASN A 346 21.28 -11.40 -20.36
N LEU A 347 20.63 -11.82 -19.28
CA LEU A 347 19.46 -12.70 -19.30
C LEU A 347 18.23 -11.91 -18.86
N PRO A 348 17.09 -12.05 -19.56
CA PRO A 348 15.86 -11.40 -19.13
C PRO A 348 15.36 -11.99 -17.80
N PRO A 349 14.51 -11.25 -17.07
CA PRO A 349 14.06 -11.59 -15.73
C PRO A 349 13.00 -12.70 -15.71
N ILE A 350 13.43 -13.88 -16.09
CA ILE A 350 12.60 -15.09 -16.14
C ILE A 350 12.97 -16.00 -14.98
N HIS A 351 11.96 -16.55 -14.31
CA HIS A 351 12.14 -17.40 -13.13
C HIS A 351 13.10 -18.57 -13.39
N GLU A 352 13.02 -19.22 -14.55
CA GLU A 352 13.93 -20.32 -14.90
C GLU A 352 15.37 -19.89 -15.14
N ASN A 353 15.61 -18.66 -15.64
CA ASN A 353 16.96 -18.11 -15.73
C ASN A 353 17.53 -17.90 -14.32
N ARG A 354 16.71 -17.35 -13.41
CA ARG A 354 17.06 -17.13 -12.00
C ARG A 354 17.32 -18.43 -11.25
N GLU A 355 16.56 -19.50 -11.51
CA GLU A 355 16.85 -20.83 -10.94
C GLU A 355 18.10 -21.48 -11.53
N THR A 356 18.41 -21.24 -12.80
CA THR A 356 19.68 -21.68 -13.40
C THR A 356 20.87 -20.99 -12.73
N MET A 357 20.80 -19.67 -12.50
CA MET A 357 21.84 -18.93 -11.77
C MET A 357 22.07 -19.49 -10.37
N LYS A 358 20.99 -19.78 -9.64
CA LYS A 358 21.07 -20.44 -8.32
C LYS A 358 21.70 -21.83 -8.40
N GLY A 359 21.37 -22.61 -9.42
CA GLY A 359 22.00 -23.90 -9.68
C GLY A 359 23.51 -23.79 -9.89
N ILE A 360 23.96 -22.79 -10.65
CA ILE A 360 25.38 -22.49 -10.88
C ILE A 360 26.08 -22.17 -9.55
N ILE A 361 25.56 -21.23 -8.76
CA ILE A 361 26.18 -20.81 -7.49
C ILE A 361 26.28 -21.96 -6.48
N TYR A 362 25.32 -22.89 -6.46
CA TYR A 362 25.33 -24.01 -5.54
C TYR A 362 26.06 -25.25 -6.04
N ASN A 363 26.51 -25.27 -7.30
CA ASN A 363 27.22 -26.43 -7.84
C ASN A 363 28.65 -26.51 -7.27
N PRO A 364 29.03 -27.60 -6.58
CA PRO A 364 30.34 -27.70 -5.95
C PRO A 364 31.53 -27.58 -6.89
N CYS A 365 31.45 -28.06 -8.14
CA CYS A 365 32.58 -28.00 -9.07
C CYS A 365 32.93 -26.56 -9.48
N LEU A 366 31.93 -25.67 -9.46
CA LEU A 366 32.10 -24.27 -9.84
C LEU A 366 32.69 -23.41 -8.70
N ASN A 367 32.81 -23.95 -7.47
CA ASN A 367 33.44 -23.23 -6.35
C ASN A 367 34.92 -22.90 -6.60
N LYS A 368 35.57 -23.55 -7.59
CA LYS A 368 36.95 -23.23 -7.96
C LYS A 368 37.10 -21.80 -8.50
N TYR A 369 36.01 -21.22 -9.01
CA TYR A 369 35.98 -19.82 -9.43
C TYR A 369 35.77 -18.93 -8.19
N PRO A 370 36.73 -18.05 -7.84
CA PRO A 370 36.64 -17.23 -6.63
C PRO A 370 35.35 -16.40 -6.55
N ALA A 371 34.88 -15.89 -7.69
CA ALA A 371 33.63 -15.14 -7.79
C ALA A 371 32.40 -15.93 -7.30
N PHE A 372 32.21 -17.16 -7.79
CA PHE A 372 31.11 -18.01 -7.34
C PHE A 372 31.28 -18.45 -5.88
N GLY A 373 32.51 -18.70 -5.44
CA GLY A 373 32.82 -18.94 -4.03
C GLY A 373 32.39 -17.79 -3.13
N ALA A 374 32.75 -16.55 -3.48
CA ALA A 374 32.37 -15.35 -2.73
C ALA A 374 30.84 -15.14 -2.69
N ILE A 375 30.15 -15.30 -3.81
CA ILE A 375 28.67 -15.22 -3.88
C ILE A 375 28.03 -16.31 -3.01
N LYS A 376 28.54 -17.54 -3.09
CA LYS A 376 28.02 -18.65 -2.29
C LYS A 376 28.25 -18.41 -0.81
N ASP A 377 29.38 -17.86 -0.42
CA ASP A 377 29.69 -17.61 0.98
C ASP A 377 28.76 -16.53 1.56
N ILE A 378 28.57 -15.40 0.87
CA ILE A 378 27.62 -14.38 1.33
C ILE A 378 26.17 -14.90 1.31
N HIS A 379 25.75 -15.52 0.20
CA HIS A 379 24.36 -15.95 0.06
C HIS A 379 24.05 -17.14 0.97
N TYR A 380 24.76 -18.26 0.82
CA TYR A 380 24.40 -19.53 1.47
C TYR A 380 24.79 -19.54 2.94
N ARG A 381 26.03 -19.13 3.27
CA ARG A 381 26.55 -19.29 4.64
C ARG A 381 26.04 -18.19 5.60
N ARG A 382 25.72 -17.01 5.08
CA ARG A 382 25.24 -15.86 5.89
C ARG A 382 23.76 -15.58 5.64
N LEU A 383 23.40 -15.01 4.50
CA LEU A 383 22.05 -14.45 4.27
C LEU A 383 20.93 -15.49 4.31
N ARG A 384 21.10 -16.64 3.64
CA ARG A 384 20.11 -17.72 3.59
C ARG A 384 19.85 -18.30 4.98
N ASN A 385 20.87 -18.41 5.82
CA ASN A 385 20.72 -18.91 7.18
C ASN A 385 19.90 -17.95 8.03
N ILE A 386 20.24 -16.65 8.01
CA ILE A 386 19.48 -15.58 8.68
C ILE A 386 18.02 -15.59 8.20
N ARG A 387 17.81 -15.53 6.89
CA ARG A 387 16.48 -15.51 6.27
C ARG A 387 15.64 -16.74 6.61
N ASN A 388 16.23 -17.94 6.60
CA ASN A 388 15.51 -19.16 6.93
C ASN A 388 15.10 -19.21 8.40
N LYS A 389 15.98 -18.79 9.32
CA LYS A 389 15.64 -18.74 10.75
C LYS A 389 14.50 -17.75 11.02
N ILE A 390 14.54 -16.59 10.36
CA ILE A 390 13.45 -15.60 10.45
C ILE A 390 12.14 -16.19 9.89
N ALA A 391 12.18 -16.77 8.69
CA ALA A 391 10.97 -17.24 8.00
C ALA A 391 10.31 -18.45 8.67
N HIS A 392 11.10 -19.36 9.25
CA HIS A 392 10.54 -20.56 9.88
C HIS A 392 9.98 -20.32 11.29
N ALA A 393 10.30 -19.19 11.92
CA ALA A 393 9.89 -18.87 13.30
C ALA A 393 10.10 -20.05 14.28
N ASP A 394 11.21 -20.78 14.11
CA ASP A 394 11.48 -22.04 14.79
C ASP A 394 11.82 -21.79 16.27
N VAL A 395 10.85 -22.05 17.14
CA VAL A 395 10.97 -21.86 18.60
C VAL A 395 12.03 -22.75 19.26
N SER A 396 12.52 -23.78 18.55
CA SER A 396 13.56 -24.68 19.06
C SER A 396 15.00 -24.18 18.82
N LYS A 397 15.19 -23.13 18.00
CA LYS A 397 16.52 -22.67 17.57
C LYS A 397 16.80 -21.24 18.02
N LYS A 398 18.06 -20.98 18.36
CA LYS A 398 18.55 -19.61 18.58
C LYS A 398 18.67 -18.86 17.25
N GLY A 399 18.29 -17.59 17.27
CA GLY A 399 18.55 -16.65 16.18
C GLY A 399 20.04 -16.43 15.97
N ASP A 400 20.42 -15.97 14.77
CA ASP A 400 21.78 -15.50 14.50
C ASP A 400 21.86 -13.99 14.77
N GLU A 401 23.04 -13.52 15.14
CA GLU A 401 23.33 -12.09 15.08
C GLU A 401 23.39 -11.65 13.61
N PHE A 402 22.80 -10.51 13.30
CA PHE A 402 22.74 -9.99 11.94
C PHE A 402 22.90 -8.47 11.95
N ASN A 403 23.48 -7.93 10.88
CA ASN A 403 23.68 -6.49 10.70
C ASN A 403 23.18 -6.09 9.31
N PRO A 404 21.91 -5.63 9.20
CA PRO A 404 21.27 -5.43 7.90
C PRO A 404 21.97 -4.40 7.02
N GLU A 405 22.54 -3.35 7.61
CA GLU A 405 23.27 -2.30 6.88
C GLU A 405 24.57 -2.84 6.28
N ASN A 406 25.35 -3.59 7.07
CA ASN A 406 26.57 -4.24 6.58
C ASN A 406 26.23 -5.35 5.58
N ASP A 407 25.21 -6.18 5.84
CA ASP A 407 24.76 -7.24 4.93
C ASP A 407 24.37 -6.68 3.56
N LEU A 408 23.59 -5.59 3.54
CA LEU A 408 23.19 -4.92 2.31
C LEU A 408 24.40 -4.35 1.57
N LYS A 409 25.30 -3.68 2.29
CA LYS A 409 26.52 -3.10 1.72
C LYS A 409 27.42 -4.18 1.12
N ASP A 410 27.67 -5.26 1.85
CA ASP A 410 28.52 -6.37 1.41
C ASP A 410 27.99 -7.00 0.11
N VAL A 411 26.66 -7.15 -0.04
CA VAL A 411 26.05 -7.66 -1.28
C VAL A 411 26.25 -6.68 -2.44
N ILE A 412 25.99 -5.39 -2.22
CA ILE A 412 26.15 -4.37 -3.26
C ILE A 412 27.61 -4.28 -3.69
N ASP A 413 28.54 -4.20 -2.74
CA ASP A 413 29.97 -4.05 -3.01
C ASP A 413 30.53 -5.29 -3.73
N LEU A 414 30.12 -6.50 -3.31
CA LEU A 414 30.49 -7.74 -3.99
C LEU A 414 30.00 -7.73 -5.45
N LEU A 415 28.71 -7.49 -5.68
CA LEU A 415 28.10 -7.64 -7.00
C LEU A 415 28.40 -6.50 -7.97
N LYS A 416 28.88 -5.35 -7.48
CA LYS A 416 29.24 -4.20 -8.30
C LYS A 416 30.48 -4.45 -9.17
N ASN A 417 31.47 -5.15 -8.63
CA ASN A 417 32.79 -5.32 -9.25
C ASN A 417 33.12 -6.80 -9.56
N ILE A 418 32.14 -7.69 -9.51
CA ILE A 418 32.40 -9.12 -9.69
C ILE A 418 32.60 -9.47 -11.15
N GLU A 419 33.72 -10.13 -11.45
CA GLU A 419 33.98 -10.73 -12.75
C GLU A 419 33.56 -12.20 -12.72
N LEU A 420 32.56 -12.54 -13.55
CA LEU A 420 32.05 -13.89 -13.65
C LEU A 420 32.72 -14.65 -14.81
N PRO A 421 32.92 -15.97 -14.69
CA PRO A 421 33.39 -16.76 -15.81
C PRO A 421 32.33 -16.82 -16.92
N ASP A 422 32.80 -16.83 -18.17
CA ASP A 422 31.95 -17.00 -19.34
C ASP A 422 31.19 -18.32 -19.30
N PHE A 423 30.00 -18.36 -19.91
CA PHE A 423 29.14 -19.54 -19.92
C PHE A 423 29.83 -20.79 -20.48
N ASP A 424 30.69 -20.64 -21.49
CA ASP A 424 31.41 -21.78 -22.09
C ASP A 424 32.33 -22.45 -21.06
N LYS A 425 33.05 -21.66 -20.24
CA LYS A 425 33.88 -22.19 -19.14
C LYS A 425 33.03 -22.91 -18.10
N VAL A 426 31.86 -22.35 -17.78
CA VAL A 426 30.90 -22.96 -16.85
C VAL A 426 30.40 -24.31 -17.39
N ILE A 427 30.03 -24.36 -18.67
CA ILE A 427 29.54 -25.58 -19.33
C ILE A 427 30.61 -26.66 -19.34
N GLU A 428 31.84 -26.33 -19.75
CA GLU A 428 32.96 -27.28 -19.79
C GLU A 428 33.25 -27.87 -18.41
N GLU A 429 33.22 -27.05 -17.37
CA GLU A 429 33.46 -27.54 -16.02
C GLU A 429 32.35 -28.47 -15.51
N LEU A 430 31.11 -28.14 -15.83
CA LEU A 430 29.96 -28.99 -15.48
C LEU A 430 30.01 -30.32 -16.23
N LYS A 431 30.34 -30.32 -17.54
CA LYS A 431 30.52 -31.54 -18.33
C LYS A 431 31.61 -32.44 -17.74
N LEU A 432 32.78 -31.87 -17.47
CA LEU A 432 33.91 -32.59 -16.85
C LEU A 432 33.52 -33.18 -15.49
N SER A 433 32.80 -32.41 -14.67
CA SER A 433 32.33 -32.88 -13.36
C SER A 433 31.42 -34.10 -13.47
N VAL A 434 30.49 -34.12 -14.44
CA VAL A 434 29.57 -35.26 -14.58
C VAL A 434 30.26 -36.47 -15.23
N LYS A 435 31.20 -36.26 -16.16
CA LYS A 435 32.05 -37.35 -16.70
C LYS A 435 32.83 -38.06 -15.60
N ASN A 436 33.39 -37.29 -14.67
CA ASN A 436 34.16 -37.86 -13.55
C ASN A 436 33.28 -38.49 -12.48
N ASN A 437 32.12 -37.90 -12.19
CA ASN A 437 31.18 -38.40 -11.20
C ASN A 437 29.73 -38.07 -11.58
N PRO A 438 28.95 -39.03 -12.11
CA PRO A 438 27.59 -38.81 -12.57
C PRO A 438 26.70 -38.21 -11.46
N ASN A 439 26.10 -37.04 -11.74
CA ASN A 439 25.24 -36.33 -10.81
C ASN A 439 24.01 -35.77 -11.53
N GLU A 440 22.83 -36.28 -11.19
CA GLU A 440 21.55 -35.89 -11.79
C GLU A 440 21.25 -34.39 -11.67
N LYS A 441 21.62 -33.76 -10.54
CA LYS A 441 21.41 -32.31 -10.35
C LYS A 441 22.26 -31.49 -11.32
N THR A 442 23.49 -31.92 -11.57
CA THR A 442 24.40 -31.25 -12.51
C THR A 442 23.95 -31.48 -13.96
N LEU A 443 23.49 -32.69 -14.29
CA LEU A 443 22.87 -32.98 -15.60
C LEU A 443 21.66 -32.10 -15.86
N LYS A 444 20.76 -31.96 -14.88
CA LYS A 444 19.59 -31.07 -14.99
C LYS A 444 20.00 -29.61 -15.16
N LEU A 445 21.05 -29.16 -14.46
CA LEU A 445 21.58 -27.81 -14.62
C LEU A 445 22.13 -27.58 -16.03
N LEU A 446 22.95 -28.51 -16.56
CA LEU A 446 23.44 -28.46 -17.94
C LEU A 446 22.30 -28.44 -18.95
N LYS A 447 21.25 -29.23 -18.74
CA LYS A 447 20.06 -29.22 -19.57
C LYS A 447 19.34 -27.87 -19.55
N ASN A 448 19.23 -27.23 -18.39
CA ASN A 448 18.66 -25.89 -18.29
C ASN A 448 19.51 -24.86 -19.05
N ILE A 449 20.84 -24.92 -18.93
CA ILE A 449 21.77 -24.04 -19.66
C ILE A 449 21.64 -24.26 -21.18
N LEU A 450 21.58 -25.51 -21.65
CA LEU A 450 21.34 -25.84 -23.05
C LEU A 450 20.03 -25.23 -23.55
N ASN A 451 18.94 -25.38 -22.79
CA ASN A 451 17.64 -24.81 -23.16
C ASN A 451 17.70 -23.27 -23.24
N MET A 452 18.45 -22.60 -22.35
CA MET A 452 18.67 -21.16 -22.44
C MET A 452 19.46 -20.77 -23.69
N GLN A 453 20.53 -21.50 -24.03
CA GLN A 453 21.31 -21.25 -25.25
C GLN A 453 20.49 -21.49 -26.52
N ILE A 454 19.62 -22.51 -26.55
CA ILE A 454 18.67 -22.75 -27.64
C ILE A 454 17.76 -21.52 -27.84
N ILE A 455 17.17 -21.00 -26.76
CA ILE A 455 16.28 -19.82 -26.84
C ILE A 455 17.05 -18.60 -27.36
N LYS A 456 18.25 -18.31 -26.81
CA LYS A 456 19.09 -17.20 -27.29
C LYS A 456 19.43 -17.32 -28.77
N LYS A 457 19.79 -18.53 -29.22
CA LYS A 457 20.14 -18.76 -30.62
C LYS A 457 18.95 -18.54 -31.55
N ILE A 458 17.76 -18.95 -31.14
CA ILE A 458 16.53 -18.72 -31.91
C ILE A 458 16.14 -17.24 -31.91
N ILE A 459 16.23 -16.53 -30.79
CA ILE A 459 15.99 -15.07 -30.73
C ILE A 459 16.91 -14.36 -31.71
N LYS A 460 18.21 -14.69 -31.70
CA LYS A 460 19.18 -14.14 -32.63
C LYS A 460 18.82 -14.46 -34.09
N ALA A 461 18.51 -15.72 -34.40
CA ALA A 461 18.19 -16.16 -35.76
C ALA A 461 16.97 -15.41 -36.34
N TYR A 462 15.90 -15.26 -35.55
CA TYR A 462 14.70 -14.52 -35.96
C TYR A 462 14.82 -13.00 -35.78
N ASN A 463 16.00 -12.51 -35.35
CA ASN A 463 16.25 -11.10 -35.06
C ASN A 463 15.22 -10.49 -34.08
N PHE A 464 14.78 -11.25 -33.07
CA PHE A 464 13.89 -10.78 -32.01
C PHE A 464 14.64 -9.99 -30.94
N GLU A 465 13.91 -9.20 -30.15
CA GLU A 465 14.49 -8.50 -29.00
C GLU A 465 14.79 -9.50 -27.86
N ASP A 466 15.90 -9.32 -27.17
CA ASP A 466 16.34 -10.20 -26.06
C ASP A 466 15.66 -9.80 -24.74
N ASN A 467 14.33 -9.92 -24.69
CA ASN A 467 13.50 -9.52 -23.55
C ASN A 467 12.57 -10.66 -23.08
N GLU A 468 11.87 -10.45 -21.96
CA GLU A 468 10.96 -11.46 -21.37
C GLU A 468 9.87 -11.91 -22.35
N GLU A 469 9.30 -10.98 -23.12
CA GLU A 469 8.18 -11.25 -24.03
C GLU A 469 8.58 -12.24 -25.13
N TYR A 470 9.69 -11.97 -25.82
CA TYR A 470 10.17 -12.83 -26.90
C TYR A 470 10.73 -14.15 -26.39
N TRP A 471 11.35 -14.19 -25.22
CA TRP A 471 11.75 -15.45 -24.59
C TRP A 471 10.54 -16.34 -24.30
N ASN A 472 9.50 -15.77 -23.70
CA ASN A 472 8.26 -16.49 -23.42
C ASN A 472 7.56 -16.92 -24.72
N PHE A 473 7.58 -16.09 -25.76
CA PHE A 473 7.07 -16.45 -27.08
C PHE A 473 7.83 -17.66 -27.68
N VAL A 474 9.16 -17.58 -27.74
CA VAL A 474 10.01 -18.63 -28.31
C VAL A 474 9.85 -19.92 -27.53
N ARG A 475 9.96 -19.89 -26.19
CA ARG A 475 9.88 -21.05 -25.31
C ARG A 475 8.55 -21.78 -25.42
N ASN A 476 7.44 -21.05 -25.32
CA ASN A 476 6.13 -21.67 -25.15
C ASN A 476 5.43 -21.98 -26.48
N TYR A 477 5.76 -21.25 -27.55
CA TYR A 477 5.04 -21.31 -28.83
C TYR A 477 5.92 -21.79 -29.98
N LEU A 478 7.07 -21.16 -30.21
CA LEU A 478 7.93 -21.53 -31.35
C LEU A 478 8.61 -22.89 -31.13
N LEU A 479 9.12 -23.12 -29.92
CA LEU A 479 9.72 -24.37 -29.48
C LEU A 479 8.69 -25.38 -28.96
N ASN A 480 7.39 -25.18 -29.22
CA ASN A 480 6.38 -26.12 -28.77
C ASN A 480 6.58 -27.50 -29.42
N ARG A 481 6.41 -28.58 -28.65
CA ARG A 481 6.60 -29.96 -29.14
C ARG A 481 5.71 -30.33 -30.33
N ASN A 482 4.56 -29.64 -30.46
CA ASN A 482 3.60 -29.82 -31.55
C ASN A 482 3.76 -28.78 -32.68
N SER A 483 4.80 -27.96 -32.65
CA SER A 483 5.06 -26.95 -33.67
C SER A 483 5.29 -27.62 -35.02
N ARG A 484 4.57 -27.17 -36.05
CA ARG A 484 4.80 -27.65 -37.41
C ARG A 484 5.89 -26.80 -38.05
N CYS A 485 6.98 -27.42 -38.46
CA CYS A 485 8.09 -26.80 -39.15
C CYS A 485 8.47 -27.61 -40.40
N ASN A 486 9.00 -26.94 -41.42
CA ASN A 486 9.61 -27.56 -42.60
C ASN A 486 11.13 -27.73 -42.43
N SER A 487 11.78 -26.84 -41.69
CA SER A 487 13.19 -26.94 -41.33
C SER A 487 13.45 -28.19 -40.48
N GLU A 488 14.28 -29.08 -41.03
CA GLU A 488 14.77 -30.27 -40.34
C GLU A 488 15.59 -29.88 -39.10
N LYS A 489 16.45 -28.87 -39.23
CA LYS A 489 17.32 -28.42 -38.13
C LYS A 489 16.53 -27.81 -36.97
N LEU A 490 15.50 -27.00 -37.27
CA LEU A 490 14.60 -26.50 -36.24
C LEU A 490 13.84 -27.65 -35.55
N ARG A 491 13.43 -28.68 -36.31
CA ARG A 491 12.77 -29.86 -35.75
C ARG A 491 13.68 -30.63 -34.79
N GLU A 492 14.93 -30.83 -35.17
CA GLU A 492 15.94 -31.44 -34.29
C GLU A 492 16.12 -30.64 -33.00
N ILE A 493 16.23 -29.31 -33.10
CA ILE A 493 16.36 -28.42 -31.94
C ILE A 493 15.13 -28.51 -31.01
N ILE A 494 13.91 -28.53 -31.58
CA ILE A 494 12.68 -28.73 -30.80
C ILE A 494 12.71 -30.08 -30.09
N ASN A 495 13.12 -31.14 -30.78
CA ASN A 495 13.23 -32.47 -30.18
C ASN A 495 14.23 -32.49 -29.02
N ILE A 496 15.41 -31.88 -29.20
CA ILE A 496 16.40 -31.74 -28.12
C ILE A 496 15.83 -30.94 -26.96
N PHE A 497 15.16 -29.82 -27.22
CA PHE A 497 14.59 -28.96 -26.18
C PHE A 497 13.67 -29.74 -25.23
N HIS A 498 12.85 -30.66 -25.76
CA HIS A 498 11.92 -31.51 -25.00
C HIS A 498 12.49 -32.88 -24.57
N LYS A 499 13.68 -33.26 -25.03
CA LYS A 499 14.30 -34.55 -24.69
C LYS A 499 14.69 -34.58 -23.22
N ASN A 500 14.30 -35.65 -22.52
CA ASN A 500 14.89 -36.00 -21.23
C ASN A 500 16.28 -36.58 -21.49
N ILE A 501 17.31 -35.82 -21.11
CA ILE A 501 18.71 -36.22 -21.32
C ILE A 501 19.24 -36.90 -20.06
N ASN A 502 19.77 -38.11 -20.23
CA ASN A 502 20.17 -38.98 -19.11
C ASN A 502 21.69 -39.18 -19.01
N SER A 503 22.47 -38.72 -20.00
CA SER A 503 23.93 -38.82 -19.99
C SER A 503 24.60 -37.51 -20.42
N VAL A 504 25.90 -37.38 -20.12
CA VAL A 504 26.70 -36.22 -20.56
C VAL A 504 26.96 -36.26 -22.05
N ASP A 505 27.17 -37.45 -22.61
CA ASP A 505 27.46 -37.61 -24.03
C ASP A 505 26.29 -37.08 -24.88
N GLU A 506 25.04 -37.36 -24.49
CA GLU A 506 23.86 -36.78 -25.13
C GLU A 506 23.78 -35.25 -25.03
N LEU A 507 24.27 -34.67 -23.92
CA LEU A 507 24.36 -33.21 -23.76
C LEU A 507 25.46 -32.63 -24.65
N GLU A 508 26.62 -33.28 -24.73
CA GLU A 508 27.73 -32.85 -25.58
C GLU A 508 27.33 -32.84 -27.05
N GLU A 509 26.72 -33.93 -27.53
CA GLU A 509 26.15 -34.00 -28.87
C GLU A 509 25.15 -32.85 -29.11
N ALA A 510 24.30 -32.54 -28.13
CA ALA A 510 23.32 -31.47 -28.24
C ALA A 510 23.96 -30.07 -28.29
N PHE A 511 24.99 -29.81 -27.46
CA PHE A 511 25.75 -28.55 -27.49
C PHE A 511 26.50 -28.40 -28.82
N ASP A 512 27.16 -29.45 -29.29
CA ASP A 512 27.90 -29.43 -30.55
C ASP A 512 26.96 -29.23 -31.74
N MET A 513 25.82 -29.92 -31.75
CA MET A 513 24.78 -29.72 -32.75
C MET A 513 24.27 -28.28 -32.74
N LEU A 514 23.99 -27.72 -31.55
CA LEU A 514 23.56 -26.33 -31.42
C LEU A 514 24.62 -25.38 -31.95
N ASN A 515 25.89 -25.55 -31.57
CA ASN A 515 27.00 -24.69 -31.97
C ASN A 515 27.24 -24.69 -33.49
N ASN A 516 27.16 -25.87 -34.12
CA ASN A 516 27.39 -26.04 -35.56
C ASN A 516 26.20 -25.60 -36.44
N THR A 517 25.01 -25.41 -35.87
CA THR A 517 23.82 -24.96 -36.60
C THR A 517 23.96 -23.49 -37.00
N LYS A 518 23.79 -23.14 -38.28
CA LYS A 518 23.73 -21.75 -38.73
C LYS A 518 22.37 -21.12 -38.41
N ASP A 519 22.36 -19.81 -38.21
CA ASP A 519 21.14 -19.06 -37.87
C ASP A 519 20.05 -19.23 -38.94
N GLU A 520 20.44 -19.27 -40.23
CA GLU A 520 19.54 -19.49 -41.38
C GLU A 520 18.83 -20.86 -41.36
N GLU A 521 19.44 -21.89 -40.78
CA GLU A 521 18.87 -23.23 -40.71
C GLU A 521 17.74 -23.32 -39.67
N LEU A 522 17.66 -22.38 -38.74
CA LEU A 522 16.63 -22.32 -37.69
C LEU A 522 15.37 -21.58 -38.14
N LEU A 523 15.44 -20.89 -39.28
CA LEU A 523 14.37 -20.05 -39.79
C LEU A 523 13.30 -20.87 -40.51
N ASP A 524 12.05 -20.71 -40.07
CA ASP A 524 10.92 -21.45 -40.63
C ASP A 524 9.60 -20.65 -40.58
N SER A 525 9.08 -20.30 -41.75
CA SER A 525 7.84 -19.52 -41.89
C SER A 525 6.61 -20.25 -41.34
N LEU A 526 6.56 -21.59 -41.44
CA LEU A 526 5.43 -22.38 -40.97
C LEU A 526 5.42 -22.46 -39.45
N ALA A 527 6.58 -22.67 -38.83
CA ALA A 527 6.75 -22.68 -37.39
C ALA A 527 6.37 -21.34 -36.79
N LEU A 528 6.86 -20.24 -37.36
CA LEU A 528 6.53 -18.89 -36.91
C LEU A 528 5.05 -18.58 -37.04
N GLN A 529 4.43 -18.94 -38.17
CA GLN A 529 2.99 -18.78 -38.37
C GLN A 529 2.16 -19.55 -37.33
N ASN A 530 2.54 -20.80 -37.04
CA ASN A 530 1.87 -21.60 -36.01
C ASN A 530 2.05 -21.00 -34.62
N ALA A 531 3.27 -20.56 -34.29
CA ALA A 531 3.58 -19.94 -33.01
C ALA A 531 2.74 -18.67 -32.78
N ILE A 532 2.68 -17.77 -33.78
CA ILE A 532 1.86 -16.55 -33.73
C ILE A 532 0.37 -16.87 -33.52
N MET A 533 -0.15 -17.86 -34.26
CA MET A 533 -1.55 -18.26 -34.12
C MET A 533 -1.87 -18.76 -32.70
N HIS A 534 -0.99 -19.57 -32.11
CA HIS A 534 -1.17 -20.05 -30.73
C HIS A 534 -0.95 -18.95 -29.69
N TYR A 535 -0.05 -18.02 -29.95
CA TYR A 535 0.18 -16.86 -29.10
C TYR A 535 -1.04 -15.94 -29.03
N ALA A 536 -1.59 -15.58 -30.19
CA ALA A 536 -2.81 -14.80 -30.31
C ALA A 536 -4.00 -15.50 -29.64
N LYS A 537 -4.15 -16.82 -29.83
CA LYS A 537 -5.16 -17.63 -29.13
C LYS A 537 -5.10 -17.40 -27.62
N SER A 538 -3.90 -17.52 -27.04
CA SER A 538 -3.67 -17.36 -25.61
C SER A 538 -4.02 -15.96 -25.13
N LYS A 539 -3.45 -14.94 -25.77
CA LYS A 539 -3.63 -13.53 -25.40
C LYS A 539 -5.07 -13.06 -25.52
N LEU A 540 -5.73 -13.35 -26.63
CA LEU A 540 -7.13 -12.98 -26.83
C LEU A 540 -8.05 -13.76 -25.89
N SER A 541 -7.83 -15.06 -25.66
CA SER A 541 -8.68 -15.80 -24.73
C SER A 541 -8.63 -15.24 -23.29
N ASN A 542 -7.46 -14.78 -22.86
CA ASN A 542 -7.30 -14.16 -21.55
C ASN A 542 -7.98 -12.79 -21.51
N ALA A 543 -7.86 -11.97 -22.56
CA ALA A 543 -8.53 -10.68 -22.64
C ALA A 543 -10.07 -10.80 -22.55
N TYR A 544 -10.62 -11.91 -23.05
CA TYR A 544 -12.06 -12.22 -22.99
C TYR A 544 -12.48 -13.04 -21.76
N ASN A 545 -11.56 -13.38 -20.85
CA ASN A 545 -11.80 -14.26 -19.69
C ASN A 545 -12.43 -15.62 -20.06
N VAL A 546 -12.04 -16.19 -21.20
CA VAL A 546 -12.54 -17.49 -21.65
C VAL A 546 -11.65 -18.60 -21.10
N GLU A 547 -12.22 -19.51 -20.31
CA GLU A 547 -11.49 -20.64 -19.73
C GLU A 547 -11.61 -21.93 -20.54
N ASP A 548 -12.77 -22.17 -21.16
CA ASP A 548 -13.07 -23.41 -21.88
C ASP A 548 -12.14 -23.66 -23.07
N LYS A 549 -11.65 -24.90 -23.21
CA LYS A 549 -10.62 -25.24 -24.20
C LYS A 549 -11.15 -25.22 -25.63
N GLU A 550 -12.40 -25.61 -25.86
CA GLU A 550 -13.00 -25.64 -27.19
C GLU A 550 -13.30 -24.22 -27.67
N ASP A 551 -13.88 -23.40 -26.79
CA ASP A 551 -14.16 -21.99 -27.05
C ASP A 551 -12.87 -21.20 -27.35
N LYS A 552 -11.76 -21.54 -26.68
CA LYS A 552 -10.45 -20.92 -26.99
C LYS A 552 -10.00 -21.15 -28.44
N GLU A 553 -10.37 -22.24 -29.11
CA GLU A 553 -9.96 -22.48 -30.50
C GLU A 553 -10.53 -21.44 -31.47
N MET A 554 -11.64 -20.77 -31.12
CA MET A 554 -12.25 -19.71 -31.92
C MET A 554 -11.29 -18.54 -32.15
N PHE A 555 -10.41 -18.24 -31.18
CA PHE A 555 -9.43 -17.17 -31.29
C PHE A 555 -8.26 -17.48 -32.24
N ARG A 556 -8.10 -18.73 -32.69
CA ARG A 556 -7.20 -19.03 -33.81
C ARG A 556 -7.84 -18.64 -35.14
N TRP A 557 -9.14 -18.89 -35.24
CA TRP A 557 -9.92 -18.59 -36.43
C TRP A 557 -10.17 -17.10 -36.62
N ILE A 558 -10.33 -16.33 -35.53
CA ILE A 558 -10.61 -14.89 -35.62
C ILE A 558 -9.58 -14.16 -36.48
N LEU A 559 -8.30 -14.56 -36.41
CA LEU A 559 -7.20 -13.99 -37.20
C LEU A 559 -7.39 -14.14 -38.72
N LEU A 560 -8.26 -15.05 -39.17
CA LEU A 560 -8.60 -15.27 -40.57
C LEU A 560 -9.88 -14.51 -40.99
N ASN A 561 -10.65 -13.97 -40.03
CA ASN A 561 -11.92 -13.31 -40.30
C ASN A 561 -11.74 -11.79 -40.45
N LYS A 562 -11.52 -11.35 -41.68
CA LYS A 562 -11.35 -9.93 -42.02
C LYS A 562 -12.53 -9.04 -41.57
N ASN A 563 -13.75 -9.55 -41.66
CA ASN A 563 -14.96 -8.78 -41.29
C ASN A 563 -15.01 -8.50 -39.79
N LEU A 564 -14.72 -9.48 -38.95
CA LEU A 564 -14.64 -9.27 -37.50
C LEU A 564 -13.46 -8.38 -37.16
N CYS A 565 -12.27 -8.68 -37.68
CA CYS A 565 -11.07 -7.89 -37.38
C CYS A 565 -11.22 -6.42 -37.77
N SER A 566 -11.95 -6.09 -38.85
CA SER A 566 -12.17 -4.70 -39.26
C SER A 566 -12.97 -3.83 -38.28
N LYS A 567 -13.60 -4.44 -37.25
CA LYS A 567 -14.40 -3.72 -36.24
C LYS A 567 -13.58 -3.11 -35.12
N ASN A 568 -12.31 -3.48 -34.99
CA ASN A 568 -11.41 -2.95 -33.97
C ASN A 568 -10.03 -2.67 -34.60
N ASN A 569 -9.43 -1.52 -34.28
CA ASN A 569 -8.19 -1.08 -34.91
C ASN A 569 -7.02 -2.05 -34.67
N ILE A 570 -6.86 -2.54 -33.44
CA ILE A 570 -5.79 -3.48 -33.06
C ILE A 570 -5.97 -4.80 -33.81
N LEU A 571 -7.18 -5.37 -33.82
CA LEU A 571 -7.43 -6.62 -34.54
C LEU A 571 -7.29 -6.48 -36.05
N SER A 572 -7.65 -5.33 -36.62
CA SER A 572 -7.48 -5.05 -38.05
C SER A 572 -6.00 -5.10 -38.45
N GLU A 573 -5.13 -4.49 -37.63
CA GLU A 573 -3.69 -4.48 -37.86
C GLU A 573 -3.05 -5.86 -37.65
N ILE A 574 -3.46 -6.57 -36.59
CA ILE A 574 -3.06 -7.97 -36.36
C ILE A 574 -3.44 -8.84 -37.57
N ASN A 575 -4.67 -8.71 -38.08
CA ASN A 575 -5.16 -9.45 -39.24
C ASN A 575 -4.32 -9.18 -40.50
N ALA A 576 -4.05 -7.92 -40.80
CA ALA A 576 -3.26 -7.52 -41.96
C ALA A 576 -1.85 -8.12 -41.92
N ASN A 577 -1.17 -8.04 -40.76
CA ASN A 577 0.15 -8.64 -40.59
C ASN A 577 0.09 -10.18 -40.59
N TYR A 578 -0.95 -10.77 -40.01
CA TYR A 578 -1.12 -12.22 -40.00
C TYR A 578 -1.27 -12.79 -41.42
N PHE A 579 -1.97 -12.10 -42.32
CA PHE A 579 -2.09 -12.51 -43.72
C PHE A 579 -0.76 -12.48 -44.49
N LYS A 580 0.15 -11.55 -44.17
CA LYS A 580 1.52 -11.55 -44.74
C LYS A 580 2.28 -12.82 -44.34
N ILE A 581 2.17 -13.22 -43.07
CA ILE A 581 2.77 -14.46 -42.56
C ILE A 581 2.10 -15.68 -43.19
N TYR A 582 0.77 -15.75 -43.16
CA TYR A 582 -0.01 -16.87 -43.67
C TYR A 582 0.25 -17.14 -45.15
N SER A 583 0.30 -16.09 -45.98
CA SER A 583 0.52 -16.21 -47.43
C SER A 583 1.94 -16.69 -47.80
N ASN A 584 2.90 -16.54 -46.89
CA ASN A 584 4.30 -16.94 -47.08
C ASN A 584 4.70 -18.18 -46.25
N ARG A 585 3.76 -18.85 -45.57
CA ARG A 585 4.02 -19.98 -44.66
C ARG A 585 4.78 -21.17 -45.27
N PHE A 586 4.71 -21.34 -46.59
CA PHE A 586 5.42 -22.42 -47.31
C PHE A 586 6.60 -21.91 -48.15
N LYS A 587 6.99 -20.64 -47.98
CA LYS A 587 8.15 -20.04 -48.62
C LYS A 587 9.29 -19.87 -47.60
N PRO A 588 10.55 -19.72 -48.07
CA PRO A 588 11.65 -19.28 -47.21
C PRO A 588 11.25 -18.04 -46.43
N ILE A 589 11.70 -17.94 -45.17
CA ILE A 589 11.34 -16.80 -44.34
C ILE A 589 11.92 -15.52 -44.94
N SER A 590 11.15 -14.45 -44.89
CA SER A 590 11.59 -13.12 -45.31
C SER A 590 11.55 -12.14 -44.15
N ASN A 591 12.31 -11.05 -44.26
CA ASN A 591 12.28 -9.96 -43.28
C ASN A 591 10.85 -9.38 -43.12
N GLU A 592 10.05 -9.40 -44.18
CA GLU A 592 8.64 -8.99 -44.12
C GLU A 592 7.83 -9.88 -43.16
N VAL A 593 8.02 -11.21 -43.22
CA VAL A 593 7.33 -12.16 -42.33
C VAL A 593 7.79 -11.97 -40.88
N ILE A 594 9.08 -11.77 -40.65
CA ILE A 594 9.64 -11.54 -39.32
C ILE A 594 9.09 -10.23 -38.73
N ASN A 595 9.13 -9.13 -39.49
CA ASN A 595 8.63 -7.84 -39.03
C ASN A 595 7.12 -7.87 -38.78
N ALA A 596 6.34 -8.54 -39.64
CA ALA A 596 4.91 -8.74 -39.40
C ALA A 596 4.64 -9.53 -38.11
N SER A 597 5.50 -10.50 -37.78
CA SER A 597 5.38 -11.28 -36.55
C SER A 597 5.69 -10.46 -35.30
N LYS A 598 6.73 -9.62 -35.35
CA LYS A 598 7.06 -8.67 -34.28
C LYS A 598 5.93 -7.69 -34.01
N GLU A 599 5.34 -7.13 -35.06
CA GLU A 599 4.20 -6.20 -34.94
C GLU A 599 3.01 -6.87 -34.24
N ILE A 600 2.68 -8.11 -34.63
CA ILE A 600 1.59 -8.86 -33.97
C ILE A 600 1.92 -9.13 -32.49
N ILE A 601 3.15 -9.54 -32.17
CA ILE A 601 3.55 -9.79 -30.78
C ILE A 601 3.41 -8.51 -29.95
N ASN A 602 3.93 -7.38 -30.46
CA ASN A 602 3.84 -6.08 -29.81
C ASN A 602 2.37 -5.66 -29.58
N LEU A 603 1.51 -5.80 -30.59
CA LEU A 603 0.08 -5.47 -30.47
C LEU A 603 -0.65 -6.36 -29.45
N LEU A 604 -0.33 -7.65 -29.39
CA LEU A 604 -0.93 -8.60 -28.45
C LEU A 604 -0.44 -8.45 -27.00
N ASN A 605 0.61 -7.65 -26.76
CA ASN A 605 1.09 -7.29 -25.42
C ASN A 605 0.57 -5.92 -24.94
N LYS A 606 -0.15 -5.17 -25.78
CA LYS A 606 -0.88 -3.95 -25.36
C LYS A 606 -2.14 -4.32 -24.58
N ASP A 607 -2.83 -3.32 -24.05
CA ASP A 607 -4.17 -3.52 -23.50
C ASP A 607 -5.13 -3.97 -24.61
N LEU A 608 -5.84 -5.08 -24.36
CA LEU A 608 -6.77 -5.71 -25.27
C LEU A 608 -8.22 -5.59 -24.78
N SER A 609 -8.47 -4.86 -23.68
CA SER A 609 -9.78 -4.69 -23.05
C SER A 609 -10.83 -4.14 -24.03
N GLU A 610 -10.48 -3.11 -24.80
CA GLU A 610 -11.34 -2.47 -25.81
C GLU A 610 -11.83 -3.44 -26.89
N ILE A 611 -11.06 -4.49 -27.19
CA ILE A 611 -11.43 -5.49 -28.21
C ILE A 611 -12.72 -6.22 -27.80
N SER A 612 -12.86 -6.49 -26.49
CA SER A 612 -14.05 -7.17 -25.94
C SER A 612 -15.30 -6.30 -25.95
N GLU A 613 -15.13 -4.97 -25.90
CA GLU A 613 -16.22 -3.99 -26.02
C GLU A 613 -16.70 -3.86 -27.47
N ASP A 614 -15.77 -3.71 -28.41
CA ASP A 614 -16.08 -3.59 -29.84
C ASP A 614 -16.65 -4.88 -30.45
N ILE A 615 -16.17 -6.03 -29.97
CA ILE A 615 -16.54 -7.35 -30.47
C ILE A 615 -16.86 -8.29 -29.31
N PRO A 616 -18.11 -8.31 -28.83
CA PRO A 616 -18.53 -9.21 -27.75
C PRO A 616 -18.31 -10.68 -28.09
N PHE A 617 -17.98 -11.51 -27.08
CA PHE A 617 -17.67 -12.93 -27.27
C PHE A 617 -18.77 -13.71 -28.01
N ASP A 618 -20.05 -13.43 -27.71
CA ASP A 618 -21.20 -14.08 -28.38
C ASP A 618 -21.26 -13.80 -29.89
N VAL A 619 -20.72 -12.66 -30.33
CA VAL A 619 -20.59 -12.35 -31.76
C VAL A 619 -19.54 -13.26 -32.40
N ILE A 620 -18.38 -13.43 -31.75
CA ILE A 620 -17.31 -14.33 -32.21
C ILE A 620 -17.84 -15.77 -32.29
N LYS A 621 -18.50 -16.25 -31.23
CA LYS A 621 -19.04 -17.61 -31.14
C LYS A 621 -20.05 -17.92 -32.24
N ARG A 622 -20.98 -16.99 -32.47
CA ARG A 622 -21.99 -17.12 -33.54
C ARG A 622 -21.37 -17.17 -34.94
N GLU A 623 -20.42 -16.29 -35.24
CA GLU A 623 -19.76 -16.26 -36.55
C GLU A 623 -18.84 -17.47 -36.76
N TYR A 624 -18.18 -17.95 -35.71
CA TYR A 624 -17.40 -19.19 -35.74
C TYR A 624 -18.29 -20.40 -36.05
N ASN A 625 -19.44 -20.53 -35.39
CA ASN A 625 -20.38 -21.62 -35.62
C ASN A 625 -20.93 -21.62 -37.05
N LYS A 626 -21.24 -20.45 -37.62
CA LYS A 626 -21.62 -20.33 -39.05
C LYS A 626 -20.52 -20.84 -39.97
N PHE A 627 -19.27 -20.42 -39.73
CA PHE A 627 -18.13 -20.86 -40.52
C PHE A 627 -17.89 -22.37 -40.41
N TYR A 628 -18.00 -22.94 -39.21
CA TYR A 628 -17.79 -24.36 -38.97
C TYR A 628 -18.90 -25.21 -39.61
N ASN A 629 -20.17 -24.79 -39.48
CA ASN A 629 -21.31 -25.48 -40.08
C ASN A 629 -21.30 -25.42 -41.62
N ASN A 630 -20.76 -24.36 -42.22
CA ASN A 630 -20.62 -24.26 -43.68
C ASN A 630 -19.43 -25.06 -44.25
N ARG A 631 -18.58 -25.64 -43.41
CA ARG A 631 -17.42 -26.47 -43.80
C ARG A 631 -17.63 -27.98 -43.60
N ARG A 632 -18.68 -28.37 -42.89
CA ARG A 632 -19.21 -29.74 -42.91
C ARG A 632 -20.13 -29.90 -44.10
#